data_AF-A0A2R2W7R3-F1
#
_entry.id   AF-A0A2R2W7R3-F1
#
_cell.length_a   1.000
_cell.length_b   1.000
_cell.length_c   1.000
_cell.angle_alpha   90.00
_cell.angle_beta   90.00
_cell.angle_gamma   90.00
#
_symmetry.space_group_name_H-M   'P 1'
#
loop_
_entity.id
_entity.type
_entity.pdbx_description
1 polymer ?
#
loop_
_entity_poly.entity_id
_entity_poly.type
_entity_poly.pdbx_seq_one_letter_code
_entity_poly.pdbx_strand_id
1 'polypeptide(L)'
;MTSLRRVCVAYLLRTVDGRDQVLLGRKKRGLGTGHFVGLGGKFEPGETAVEAIVREIEEESGVVVDPADLEHRGGLRYLFPDRESWSQHSTVFVVRSWRGEPRPSDELDPEWFDLDALPLDTMWADARAWLPDVLAGGQIAREFVFADDLATVATSRPLEPQAL
;
A
#
# COMPACT_ATOMS: atom_id res chain seq x y z
N MET A 1 2.14 -6.65 25.57
CA MET A 1 1.90 -5.81 24.38
C MET A 1 1.78 -6.74 23.19
N THR A 2 0.60 -6.84 22.60
CA THR A 2 0.36 -7.65 21.41
C THR A 2 1.12 -7.02 20.25
N SER A 3 1.96 -7.79 19.56
CA SER A 3 2.67 -7.29 18.38
C SER A 3 1.64 -6.97 17.28
N LEU A 4 1.78 -5.80 16.63
CA LEU A 4 0.92 -5.45 15.51
C LEU A 4 1.14 -6.42 14.35
N ARG A 5 0.09 -6.66 13.57
CA ARG A 5 0.20 -7.44 12.33
C ARG A 5 1.11 -6.69 11.37
N ARG A 6 2.00 -7.42 10.69
CA ARG A 6 2.88 -6.87 9.66
C ARG A 6 2.24 -7.07 8.30
N VAL A 7 2.17 -6.00 7.53
CA VAL A 7 1.68 -5.97 6.16
C VAL A 7 2.63 -5.16 5.30
N CYS A 8 2.53 -5.28 3.99
CA CYS A 8 3.28 -4.47 3.03
C CYS A 8 2.34 -3.93 1.96
N VAL A 9 2.78 -2.87 1.29
CA VAL A 9 2.09 -2.30 0.14
C VAL A 9 3.12 -1.80 -0.87
N ALA A 10 2.85 -2.00 -2.15
CA ALA A 10 3.64 -1.52 -3.27
C ALA A 10 2.79 -0.73 -4.26
N TYR A 11 3.44 0.23 -4.89
CA TYR A 11 2.89 1.01 -5.99
C TYR A 11 3.79 0.84 -7.22
N LEU A 12 3.24 0.20 -8.25
CA LEU A 12 3.92 0.05 -9.53
C LEU A 12 3.73 1.33 -10.34
N LEU A 13 4.84 1.93 -10.76
CA LEU A 13 4.86 3.16 -11.53
C LEU A 13 5.36 2.91 -12.94
N ARG A 14 4.63 3.40 -13.94
CA ARG A 14 5.09 3.41 -15.35
C ARG A 14 5.00 4.82 -15.91
N THR A 15 5.77 5.08 -16.96
CA THR A 15 5.61 6.28 -17.77
C THR A 15 5.05 5.90 -19.14
N VAL A 16 3.88 6.44 -19.49
CA VAL A 16 3.23 6.25 -20.80
C VAL A 16 2.92 7.61 -21.38
N ASP A 17 3.33 7.86 -22.63
CA ASP A 17 3.13 9.14 -23.32
C ASP A 17 3.63 10.37 -22.52
N GLY A 18 4.72 10.19 -21.77
CA GLY A 18 5.32 11.24 -20.95
C GLY A 18 4.58 11.53 -19.63
N ARG A 19 3.61 10.69 -19.24
CA ARG A 19 2.88 10.78 -17.97
C ARG A 19 3.21 9.61 -17.08
N ASP A 20 3.50 9.90 -15.81
CA ASP A 20 3.64 8.88 -14.79
C ASP A 20 2.24 8.40 -14.35
N GLN A 21 2.09 7.09 -14.28
CA GLN A 21 0.88 6.40 -13.86
C GLN A 21 1.21 5.42 -12.74
N VAL A 22 0.27 5.23 -11.83
CA VAL A 22 0.33 4.24 -10.77
C VAL A 22 -0.69 3.14 -11.00
N LEU A 23 -0.29 1.89 -10.77
CA LEU A 23 -1.21 0.76 -10.68
C LEU A 23 -1.84 0.75 -9.30
N LEU A 24 -3.16 0.91 -9.26
CA LEU A 24 -3.98 0.60 -8.09
C LEU A 24 -4.86 -0.59 -8.44
N GLY A 25 -5.50 -1.18 -7.45
CA GLY A 25 -6.56 -2.13 -7.75
C GLY A 25 -7.79 -1.91 -6.90
N ARG A 26 -8.95 -2.17 -7.51
CA ARG A 26 -10.22 -2.16 -6.80
C ARG A 26 -10.36 -3.45 -6.00
N LYS A 27 -10.41 -3.33 -4.69
CA LYS A 27 -10.43 -4.48 -3.79
C LYS A 27 -11.78 -5.20 -3.84
N LYS A 28 -11.77 -6.50 -4.14
CA LYS A 28 -12.97 -7.34 -4.30
C LYS A 28 -13.43 -7.97 -2.98
N ARG A 29 -12.50 -8.20 -2.03
CA ARG A 29 -12.75 -8.94 -0.79
C ARG A 29 -11.96 -8.38 0.40
N GLY A 30 -12.38 -8.71 1.63
CA GLY A 30 -11.66 -8.36 2.85
C GLY A 30 -11.78 -6.89 3.29
N LEU A 31 -10.84 -6.45 4.13
CA LEU A 31 -10.81 -5.09 4.66
C LEU A 31 -10.54 -4.08 3.53
N GLY A 32 -11.48 -3.16 3.30
CA GLY A 32 -11.39 -2.14 2.25
C GLY A 32 -12.07 -2.53 0.94
N THR A 33 -12.92 -3.58 0.91
CA THR A 33 -13.72 -3.91 -0.28
C THR A 33 -14.40 -2.67 -0.87
N GLY A 34 -14.31 -2.51 -2.18
CA GLY A 34 -14.83 -1.37 -2.92
C GLY A 34 -13.86 -0.20 -3.07
N HIS A 35 -12.85 -0.08 -2.21
CA HIS A 35 -11.81 0.95 -2.33
C HIS A 35 -10.73 0.56 -3.34
N PHE A 36 -10.07 1.58 -3.89
CA PHE A 36 -8.78 1.41 -4.55
C PHE A 36 -7.66 1.34 -3.51
N VAL A 37 -6.74 0.41 -3.70
CA VAL A 37 -5.56 0.17 -2.85
C VAL A 37 -4.33 -0.09 -3.71
N GLY A 38 -3.14 0.08 -3.12
CA GLY A 38 -1.92 -0.50 -3.69
C GLY A 38 -1.91 -2.02 -3.54
N LEU A 39 -0.99 -2.68 -4.24
CA LEU A 39 -0.83 -4.14 -4.16
C LEU A 39 -0.13 -4.49 -2.85
N GLY A 40 -0.53 -5.56 -2.20
CA GLY A 40 0.15 -6.02 -0.99
C GLY A 40 -0.79 -6.64 0.03
N GLY A 41 -0.16 -7.34 0.97
CA GLY A 41 -0.88 -8.10 1.97
C GLY A 41 -0.06 -8.37 3.20
N LYS A 42 -0.39 -9.48 3.86
CA LYS A 42 0.18 -9.84 5.16
C LYS A 42 1.47 -10.62 4.97
N PHE A 43 2.36 -10.47 5.94
CA PHE A 43 3.56 -11.30 5.99
C PHE A 43 3.16 -12.71 6.39
N GLU A 44 3.70 -13.70 5.68
CA GLU A 44 3.69 -15.09 6.11
C GLU A 44 4.78 -15.35 7.18
N PRO A 45 4.66 -16.45 7.94
CA PRO A 45 5.66 -16.79 8.96
C PRO A 45 7.08 -16.92 8.39
N GLY A 46 7.97 -16.02 8.83
CA GLY A 46 9.38 -16.03 8.44
C GLY A 46 9.74 -15.08 7.31
N GLU A 47 8.76 -14.47 6.64
CA GLU A 47 9.02 -13.52 5.54
C GLU A 47 9.66 -12.22 6.03
N THR A 48 10.63 -11.75 5.24
CA THR A 48 11.05 -10.36 5.20
C THR A 48 10.00 -9.51 4.46
N ALA A 49 10.07 -8.18 4.61
CA ALA A 49 9.16 -7.29 3.90
C ALA A 49 9.29 -7.37 2.38
N VAL A 50 10.51 -7.64 1.90
CA VAL A 50 10.83 -7.81 0.48
C VAL A 50 10.25 -9.11 -0.06
N GLU A 51 10.42 -10.23 0.64
CA GLU A 51 9.82 -11.51 0.24
C GLU A 51 8.30 -11.42 0.17
N ALA A 52 7.67 -10.86 1.23
CA ALA A 52 6.23 -10.69 1.28
C ALA A 52 5.71 -9.86 0.10
N ILE A 53 6.32 -8.69 -0.17
CA ILE A 53 5.77 -7.81 -1.21
C ILE A 53 5.99 -8.35 -2.63
N VAL A 54 7.08 -9.09 -2.89
CA VAL A 54 7.28 -9.74 -4.19
C VAL A 54 6.21 -10.80 -4.44
N ARG A 55 5.91 -11.65 -3.43
CA ARG A 55 4.83 -12.64 -3.52
C ARG A 55 3.48 -11.99 -3.77
N GLU A 56 3.12 -10.98 -2.97
CA GLU A 56 1.81 -10.32 -3.06
C GLU A 56 1.61 -9.62 -4.42
N ILE A 57 2.65 -8.96 -4.96
CA ILE A 57 2.57 -8.36 -6.30
C ILE A 57 2.26 -9.43 -7.37
N GLU A 58 2.92 -10.58 -7.29
CA GLU A 58 2.69 -11.68 -8.23
C GLU A 58 1.29 -12.28 -8.06
N GLU A 59 0.84 -12.55 -6.83
CA GLU A 59 -0.48 -13.12 -6.54
C GLU A 59 -1.63 -12.20 -6.98
N GLU A 60 -1.51 -10.89 -6.72
CA GLU A 60 -2.60 -9.95 -6.93
C GLU A 60 -2.69 -9.41 -8.36
N SER A 61 -1.60 -9.49 -9.14
CA SER A 61 -1.55 -8.91 -10.49
C SER A 61 -0.88 -9.76 -11.57
N GLY A 62 -0.20 -10.84 -11.20
CA GLY A 62 0.50 -11.74 -12.13
C GLY A 62 1.79 -11.19 -12.72
N VAL A 63 2.30 -10.06 -12.22
CA VAL A 63 3.59 -9.49 -12.64
C VAL A 63 4.72 -9.94 -11.71
N VAL A 64 5.93 -10.03 -12.25
CA VAL A 64 7.12 -10.47 -11.50
C VAL A 64 8.07 -9.30 -11.32
N VAL A 65 8.39 -8.99 -10.07
CA VAL A 65 9.34 -7.93 -9.67
C VAL A 65 10.65 -8.56 -9.22
N ASP A 66 11.77 -8.00 -9.67
CA ASP A 66 13.08 -8.34 -9.08
C ASP A 66 13.19 -7.65 -7.71
N PRO A 67 13.54 -8.36 -6.62
CA PRO A 67 13.78 -7.75 -5.32
C PRO A 67 14.72 -6.53 -5.34
N ALA A 68 15.68 -6.48 -6.27
CA ALA A 68 16.60 -5.35 -6.42
C ALA A 68 15.96 -4.08 -6.99
N ASP A 69 14.81 -4.21 -7.67
CA ASP A 69 14.04 -3.10 -8.24
C ASP A 69 13.05 -2.48 -7.24
N LEU A 70 12.91 -3.05 -6.03
CA LEU A 70 12.04 -2.52 -4.98
C LEU A 70 12.69 -1.34 -4.27
N GLU A 71 12.00 -0.20 -4.30
CA GLU A 71 12.39 0.99 -3.57
C GLU A 71 11.62 1.06 -2.25
N HIS A 72 12.30 0.85 -1.12
CA HIS A 72 11.68 1.04 0.20
C HIS A 72 11.40 2.52 0.45
N ARG A 73 10.13 2.86 0.69
CA ARG A 73 9.65 4.23 0.90
C ARG A 73 9.31 4.54 2.36
N GLY A 74 9.38 3.56 3.25
CA GLY A 74 9.16 3.74 4.69
C GLY A 74 7.98 2.91 5.19
N GLY A 75 7.22 3.44 6.14
CA GLY A 75 6.20 2.65 6.81
C GLY A 75 5.17 3.46 7.58
N LEU A 76 4.06 2.77 7.83
CA LEU A 76 2.82 3.31 8.33
C LEU A 76 2.32 2.46 9.50
N ARG A 77 1.96 3.12 10.60
CA ARG A 77 1.27 2.46 11.71
C ARG A 77 -0.20 2.83 11.69
N TYR A 78 -1.05 1.84 11.48
CA TYR A 78 -2.50 2.00 11.48
C TYR A 78 -3.07 1.46 12.79
N LEU A 79 -3.76 2.31 13.54
CA LEU A 79 -4.40 1.93 14.80
C LEU A 79 -5.92 2.08 14.66
N PHE A 80 -6.64 1.04 15.08
CA PHE A 80 -8.10 0.98 15.15
C PHE A 80 -8.49 0.66 16.60
N PRO A 81 -8.62 1.67 17.49
CA PRO A 81 -8.92 1.43 18.91
C PRO A 81 -10.21 0.64 19.13
N ASP A 82 -11.25 0.93 18.33
CA ASP A 82 -12.55 0.25 18.41
C ASP A 82 -12.58 -1.11 17.70
N ARG A 83 -11.49 -1.49 17.02
CA ARG A 83 -11.32 -2.81 16.40
C ARG A 83 -9.84 -3.19 16.31
N GLU A 84 -9.22 -3.41 17.47
CA GLU A 84 -7.77 -3.61 17.59
C GLU A 84 -7.20 -4.66 16.62
N SER A 85 -7.98 -5.71 16.30
CA SER A 85 -7.63 -6.74 15.31
C SER A 85 -7.34 -6.21 13.89
N TRP A 86 -7.70 -4.98 13.55
CA TRP A 86 -7.38 -4.33 12.28
C TRP A 86 -6.10 -3.49 12.34
N SER A 87 -5.56 -3.26 13.54
CA SER A 87 -4.33 -2.49 13.71
C SER A 87 -3.12 -3.24 13.14
N GLN A 88 -2.28 -2.52 12.42
CA GLN A 88 -1.20 -3.11 11.62
C GLN A 88 -0.05 -2.12 11.39
N HIS A 89 1.13 -2.67 11.13
CA HIS A 89 2.30 -1.95 10.62
C HIS A 89 2.48 -2.32 9.15
N SER A 90 2.39 -1.33 8.26
CA SER A 90 2.58 -1.48 6.82
C SER A 90 3.94 -0.95 6.38
N THR A 91 4.72 -1.77 5.68
CA THR A 91 5.93 -1.34 4.95
C THR A 91 5.57 -0.92 3.53
N VAL A 92 6.07 0.22 3.08
CA VAL A 92 5.70 0.84 1.79
C VAL A 92 6.85 0.71 0.79
N PHE A 93 6.53 0.24 -0.41
CA PHE A 93 7.45 0.12 -1.54
C PHE A 93 6.92 0.85 -2.78
N VAL A 94 7.85 1.24 -3.64
CA VAL A 94 7.59 1.69 -5.02
C VAL A 94 8.46 0.87 -5.95
N VAL A 95 7.97 0.59 -7.15
CA VAL A 95 8.73 -0.13 -8.17
C VAL A 95 8.42 0.41 -9.56
N ARG A 96 9.44 0.50 -10.41
CA ARG A 96 9.34 1.01 -11.80
C ARG A 96 9.72 -0.03 -12.86
N SER A 97 10.18 -1.20 -12.44
CA SER A 97 10.64 -2.30 -13.31
C SER A 97 10.03 -3.61 -12.87
N TRP A 98 9.43 -4.34 -13.81
CA TRP A 98 8.82 -5.66 -13.62
C TRP A 98 8.72 -6.38 -14.96
N ARG A 99 8.31 -7.65 -14.92
CA ARG A 99 8.00 -8.46 -16.10
C ARG A 99 6.54 -8.87 -16.09
N GLY A 100 5.94 -8.91 -17.28
CA GLY A 100 4.53 -9.27 -17.46
C GLY A 100 3.62 -8.05 -17.47
N GLU A 101 2.33 -8.31 -17.72
CA GLU A 101 1.28 -7.31 -17.75
C GLU A 101 0.31 -7.55 -16.59
N PRO A 102 -0.04 -6.53 -15.80
CA PRO A 102 -1.02 -6.67 -14.72
C PRO A 102 -2.36 -7.20 -15.20
N ARG A 103 -2.95 -8.13 -14.45
CA ARG A 103 -4.25 -8.74 -14.74
C ARG A 103 -5.11 -8.85 -13.49
N PRO A 104 -6.44 -8.91 -13.63
CA PRO A 104 -7.32 -9.14 -12.50
C PRO A 104 -7.02 -10.48 -11.80
N SER A 105 -7.03 -10.44 -10.47
CA SER A 105 -6.96 -11.61 -9.58
C SER A 105 -8.31 -11.82 -8.88
N ASP A 106 -8.39 -12.85 -8.03
CA ASP A 106 -9.56 -13.07 -7.16
C ASP A 106 -9.73 -11.96 -6.11
N GLU A 107 -8.66 -11.24 -5.79
CA GLU A 107 -8.62 -10.21 -4.74
C GLU A 107 -8.75 -8.79 -5.28
N LEU A 108 -8.15 -8.51 -6.43
CA LEU A 108 -7.98 -7.16 -6.97
C LEU A 108 -8.27 -7.08 -8.46
N ASP A 109 -8.86 -5.95 -8.85
CA ASP A 109 -9.01 -5.56 -10.26
C ASP A 109 -8.08 -4.37 -10.56
N PRO A 110 -6.94 -4.58 -11.23
CA PRO A 110 -5.94 -3.54 -11.42
C PRO A 110 -6.37 -2.49 -12.45
N GLU A 111 -6.11 -1.23 -12.13
CA GLU A 111 -6.39 -0.07 -12.97
C GLU A 111 -5.27 0.97 -12.85
N TRP A 112 -4.93 1.59 -13.98
CA TRP A 112 -3.90 2.62 -14.05
C TRP A 112 -4.49 4.00 -13.86
N PHE A 113 -3.89 4.80 -12.99
CA PHE A 113 -4.26 6.19 -12.74
C PHE A 113 -3.08 7.12 -13.00
N ASP A 114 -3.31 8.24 -13.68
CA ASP A 114 -2.33 9.32 -13.79
C ASP A 114 -2.04 9.88 -12.37
N LEU A 115 -0.77 10.22 -12.07
CA LEU A 115 -0.39 10.70 -10.73
C LEU A 115 -1.07 12.01 -10.31
N ASP A 116 -1.55 12.80 -11.27
CA ASP A 116 -2.31 14.04 -11.03
C ASP A 116 -3.83 13.82 -10.97
N ALA A 117 -4.30 12.58 -11.19
CA ALA A 117 -5.71 12.20 -11.22
C ALA A 117 -5.99 10.97 -10.34
N LEU A 118 -5.30 10.86 -9.21
CA LEU A 118 -5.47 9.76 -8.26
C LEU A 118 -6.93 9.70 -7.72
N PRO A 119 -7.51 8.49 -7.56
CA PRO A 119 -8.90 8.32 -7.15
C PRO A 119 -9.06 8.42 -5.62
N LEU A 120 -8.45 9.42 -5.00
CA LEU A 120 -8.26 9.54 -3.53
C LEU A 120 -9.57 9.48 -2.73
N ASP A 121 -10.70 9.95 -3.30
CA ASP A 121 -12.01 9.91 -2.64
C ASP A 121 -12.62 8.49 -2.56
N THR A 122 -12.02 7.54 -3.28
CA THR A 122 -12.39 6.12 -3.25
C THR A 122 -11.26 5.24 -2.70
N MET A 123 -10.26 5.86 -2.06
CA MET A 123 -9.20 5.19 -1.30
C MET A 123 -9.46 5.37 0.20
N TRP A 124 -8.64 4.72 1.03
CA TRP A 124 -8.66 4.98 2.47
C TRP A 124 -8.36 6.45 2.79
N ALA A 125 -9.01 6.98 3.82
CA ALA A 125 -8.95 8.41 4.16
C ALA A 125 -7.52 8.94 4.42
N ASP A 126 -6.59 8.08 4.82
CA ASP A 126 -5.19 8.44 5.02
C ASP A 126 -4.44 8.69 3.70
N ALA A 127 -4.83 8.06 2.59
CA ALA A 127 -4.09 8.09 1.33
C ALA A 127 -3.80 9.52 0.85
N ARG A 128 -4.78 10.43 0.98
CA ARG A 128 -4.63 11.86 0.63
C ARG A 128 -3.49 12.55 1.37
N ALA A 129 -3.15 12.10 2.58
CA ALA A 129 -2.17 12.74 3.44
C ALA A 129 -0.71 12.31 3.17
N TRP A 130 -0.47 11.27 2.37
CA TRP A 130 0.89 10.73 2.18
C TRP A 130 1.17 10.15 0.79
N LEU A 131 0.17 9.57 0.13
CA LEU A 131 0.40 8.82 -1.10
C LEU A 131 0.98 9.69 -2.23
N PRO A 132 0.44 10.90 -2.51
CA PRO A 132 0.99 11.76 -3.57
C PRO A 132 2.50 12.04 -3.38
N ASP A 133 2.92 12.32 -2.15
CA ASP A 133 4.32 12.61 -1.83
C ASP A 133 5.21 11.39 -2.04
N VAL A 134 4.75 10.19 -1.66
CA VAL A 134 5.50 8.94 -1.88
C VAL A 134 5.63 8.63 -3.37
N LEU A 135 4.57 8.78 -4.15
CA LEU A 135 4.61 8.55 -5.60
C LEU A 135 5.51 9.57 -6.32
N ALA A 136 5.63 10.79 -5.78
CA ALA A 136 6.57 11.81 -6.24
C ALA A 136 8.03 11.56 -5.81
N GLY A 137 8.32 10.46 -5.11
CA GLY A 137 9.67 10.08 -4.70
C GLY A 137 10.03 10.43 -3.26
N GLY A 138 9.05 10.81 -2.43
CA GLY A 138 9.22 11.03 -0.99
C GLY A 138 9.40 9.74 -0.17
N GLN A 139 9.50 9.93 1.14
CA GLN A 139 9.49 8.88 2.15
C GLN A 139 8.35 9.10 3.14
N ILE A 140 7.91 8.04 3.80
CA ILE A 140 6.82 8.09 4.77
C ILE A 140 7.16 7.37 6.07
N ALA A 141 6.91 8.06 7.18
CA ALA A 141 7.01 7.52 8.54
C ALA A 141 5.86 8.12 9.35
N ARG A 142 4.71 7.44 9.44
CA ARG A 142 3.51 8.06 10.02
C ARG A 142 2.60 7.07 10.73
N GLU A 143 1.98 7.51 11.81
CA GLU A 143 0.89 6.82 12.47
C GLU A 143 -0.43 7.50 12.11
N PHE A 144 -1.43 6.68 11.82
CA PHE A 144 -2.83 7.08 11.67
C PHE A 144 -3.67 6.31 12.69
N VAL A 145 -4.48 7.05 13.44
CA VAL A 145 -5.51 6.48 14.33
C VAL A 145 -6.85 6.70 13.65
N PHE A 146 -7.56 5.62 13.35
CA PHE A 146 -8.91 5.67 12.80
C PHE A 146 -9.95 5.89 13.89
N ALA A 147 -11.02 6.59 13.54
CA ALA A 147 -12.17 6.84 14.40
C ALA A 147 -13.02 5.57 14.61
N ASP A 148 -14.06 5.70 15.42
CA ASP A 148 -15.01 4.64 15.76
C ASP A 148 -15.80 4.11 14.55
N ASP A 149 -15.97 4.94 13.51
CA ASP A 149 -16.53 4.57 12.20
C ASP A 149 -15.62 3.65 11.36
N LEU A 150 -14.39 3.39 11.83
CA LEU A 150 -13.36 2.58 11.19
C LEU A 150 -12.97 3.03 9.77
N ALA A 151 -13.27 4.28 9.40
CA ALA A 151 -13.10 4.80 8.05
C ALA A 151 -12.39 6.16 8.05
N THR A 152 -12.72 7.05 8.99
CA THR A 152 -12.12 8.38 9.07
C THR A 152 -10.86 8.39 9.95
N VAL A 153 -9.91 9.24 9.59
CA VAL A 153 -8.70 9.45 10.40
C VAL A 153 -9.03 10.41 11.53
N ALA A 154 -9.00 9.93 12.77
CA ALA A 154 -9.18 10.74 13.97
C ALA A 154 -7.94 11.57 14.28
N THR A 155 -6.75 10.97 14.21
CA THR A 155 -5.47 11.68 14.41
C THR A 155 -4.38 11.10 13.51
N SER A 156 -3.39 11.93 13.18
CA SER A 156 -2.17 11.48 12.53
C SER A 156 -0.94 12.17 13.12
N ARG A 157 0.20 11.47 13.15
CA ARG A 157 1.47 12.04 13.61
C ARG A 157 2.67 11.35 12.95
N PRO A 158 3.79 12.04 12.77
CA PRO A 158 5.02 11.40 12.33
C PRO A 158 5.45 10.26 13.26
N LEU A 159 6.07 9.23 12.69
CA LEU A 159 6.83 8.23 13.44
C LEU A 159 8.30 8.63 13.48
N GLU A 160 8.96 8.31 14.59
CA GLU A 160 10.42 8.41 14.66
C GLU A 160 11.05 7.48 13.62
N PRO A 161 12.15 7.88 12.94
CA PRO A 161 12.78 7.07 11.89
C PRO A 161 13.20 5.66 12.32
N GLN A 162 13.38 5.43 13.61
CA GLN A 162 13.78 4.15 14.21
C GLN A 162 12.59 3.18 14.40
N ALA A 163 11.36 3.60 14.10
CA ALA A 163 10.15 2.79 14.21
C ALA A 163 9.74 2.11 12.89
N LEU A 164 10.58 2.22 11.85
CA LEU A 164 10.40 1.66 10.51
C LEU A 164 11.20 0.37 10.33
#